data_AF-A0A133S126-F1
#
_entry.id   AF-A0A133S126-F1
#
_cell.length_a   1.000
_cell.length_b   1.000
_cell.length_c   1.000
_cell.angle_alpha   90.00
_cell.angle_beta   90.00
_cell.angle_gamma   90.00
#
_symmetry.space_group_name_H-M   'P 1'
#
loop_
_entity.id
_entity.type
_entity.pdbx_description
1 polymer ?
#
loop_
_entity_poly.entity_id
_entity_poly.type
_entity_poly.pdbx_seq_one_letter_code
_entity_poly.pdbx_strand_id
1 'polypeptide(L)'
;TSATFKSAAGNINVKADGTDTLEVQLNKDLKNINTIKNGGNATFTISGDNFAFNGGNVSLGGNNITNLKSGIVNNNSTDDTNGANIGDVKTISKANDLHIAPTTSNRTGETTTSYAYDTASKSVTLKYNDGNGANQAGTIAKIDLSGLADQIKDGYSFSTDAKGNVVGNHAVTAVGNGKTVSYAAGDNLTVKQDIDATTGEHTYTYALSNDIKVGKDGKDGIDGKIGVNGKDGSSVVINGKDGSIGLNGKDGKDGLT
;
A
#
# COMPACT_ATOMS: atom_id res chain seq x y z
N THR A 1 -17.95 -48.06 68.97
CA THR A 1 -17.79 -49.18 68.02
C THR A 1 -17.14 -48.64 66.76
N SER A 2 -15.95 -49.13 66.38
CA SER A 2 -15.38 -48.74 65.09
C SER A 2 -16.28 -49.30 64.00
N ALA A 3 -16.84 -48.44 63.16
CA ALA A 3 -17.43 -48.87 61.89
C ALA A 3 -16.38 -49.72 61.15
N THR A 4 -16.84 -50.80 60.52
CA THR A 4 -16.04 -51.87 59.89
C THR A 4 -14.74 -51.35 59.26
N PHE A 5 -13.62 -51.62 59.93
CA PHE A 5 -12.29 -51.34 59.39
C PHE A 5 -12.06 -52.29 58.21
N LYS A 6 -12.20 -51.79 56.97
CA LYS A 6 -11.77 -52.53 55.78
C LYS A 6 -10.25 -52.51 55.78
N SER A 7 -9.62 -53.52 56.39
CA SER A 7 -8.17 -53.62 56.43
C SER A 7 -7.62 -53.58 55.01
N ALA A 8 -6.65 -52.71 54.75
CA ALA A 8 -5.79 -52.88 53.60
C ALA A 8 -4.85 -54.05 53.90
N ALA A 9 -5.34 -55.27 53.66
CA ALA A 9 -4.60 -56.48 53.93
C ALA A 9 -3.24 -56.40 53.23
N GLY A 10 -2.16 -56.53 54.01
CA GLY A 10 -0.80 -56.37 53.48
C GLY A 10 -0.34 -54.93 53.27
N ASN A 11 -0.94 -53.93 53.92
CA ASN A 11 -0.37 -52.56 54.04
C ASN A 11 -0.02 -52.15 55.48
N ILE A 12 -0.64 -52.78 56.48
CA ILE A 12 -0.37 -52.52 57.91
C ILE A 12 0.17 -53.81 58.53
N ASN A 13 1.30 -53.69 59.22
CA ASN A 13 1.86 -54.73 60.07
C ASN A 13 1.61 -54.39 61.53
N VAL A 14 1.15 -55.37 62.31
CA VAL A 14 0.93 -55.24 63.75
C VAL A 14 1.73 -56.33 64.46
N LYS A 15 2.66 -55.93 65.31
CA LYS A 15 3.52 -56.84 66.08
C LYS A 15 3.33 -56.58 67.56
N ALA A 16 3.03 -57.62 68.33
CA ALA A 16 3.08 -57.52 69.79
C ALA A 16 4.56 -57.58 70.25
N ASP A 17 4.99 -56.61 71.05
CA ASP A 17 6.35 -56.52 71.60
C ASP A 17 6.39 -56.69 73.13
N GLY A 18 5.28 -57.15 73.73
CA GLY A 18 5.15 -57.42 75.16
C GLY A 18 3.74 -57.93 75.50
N THR A 19 3.34 -57.83 76.77
CA THR A 19 1.97 -58.19 77.19
C THR A 19 0.93 -57.15 76.75
N ASP A 20 1.33 -55.87 76.66
CA ASP A 20 0.36 -54.76 76.59
C ASP A 20 0.67 -53.70 75.50
N THR A 21 1.62 -53.97 74.60
CA THR A 21 2.08 -53.03 73.58
C THR A 21 2.03 -53.63 72.18
N LEU A 22 1.62 -52.80 71.21
CA LEU A 22 1.54 -53.15 69.79
C LEU A 22 2.36 -52.15 68.99
N GLU A 23 3.33 -52.64 68.22
CA GLU A 23 4.01 -51.88 67.20
C GLU A 23 3.17 -51.90 65.91
N VAL A 24 2.81 -50.72 65.40
CA VAL A 24 2.05 -50.56 64.15
C VAL A 24 2.94 -49.91 63.10
N GLN A 25 3.13 -50.59 61.97
CA GLN A 25 3.98 -50.13 60.87
C GLN A 25 3.22 -50.14 59.55
N LEU A 26 3.58 -49.23 58.65
CA LEU A 26 3.16 -49.27 57.26
C LEU A 26 4.13 -50.11 56.43
N ASN A 27 3.61 -50.87 55.48
CA ASN A 27 4.44 -51.58 54.53
C ASN A 27 5.15 -50.60 53.59
N LYS A 28 6.38 -50.94 53.22
CA LYS A 28 7.19 -50.14 52.27
C LYS A 28 6.49 -50.01 50.92
N ASP A 29 5.87 -51.09 50.46
CA ASP A 29 5.09 -51.14 49.23
C ASP A 29 3.60 -51.13 49.57
N LEU A 30 2.98 -49.94 49.57
CA LEU A 30 1.54 -49.82 49.74
C LEU A 30 0.81 -50.29 48.47
N LYS A 31 -0.12 -51.22 48.61
CA LYS A 31 -0.89 -51.82 47.50
C LYS A 31 -2.37 -51.43 47.56
N ASN A 32 -3.05 -51.44 46.42
CA ASN A 32 -4.50 -51.22 46.31
C ASN A 32 -5.01 -49.88 46.92
N ILE A 33 -4.20 -48.81 46.81
CA ILE A 33 -4.59 -47.47 47.25
C ILE A 33 -5.30 -46.75 46.10
N ASN A 34 -6.63 -46.61 46.19
CA ASN A 34 -7.42 -45.93 45.14
C ASN A 34 -7.51 -44.42 45.35
N THR A 35 -7.53 -43.96 46.60
CA THR A 35 -7.73 -42.54 46.95
C THR A 35 -6.96 -42.19 48.22
N ILE A 36 -6.34 -41.01 48.23
CA ILE A 36 -5.76 -40.38 49.43
C ILE A 36 -6.44 -39.03 49.58
N LYS A 37 -7.07 -38.78 50.73
CA LYS A 37 -7.76 -37.52 51.04
C LYS A 37 -7.09 -36.84 52.23
N ASN A 38 -6.45 -35.71 51.98
CA ASN A 38 -5.91 -34.87 53.05
C ASN A 38 -6.99 -33.90 53.55
N GLY A 39 -6.96 -33.57 54.84
CA GLY A 39 -7.83 -32.53 55.40
C GLY A 39 -7.31 -31.14 55.02
N GLY A 40 -8.12 -30.34 54.32
CA GLY A 40 -7.76 -28.97 53.93
C GLY A 40 -6.85 -28.88 52.70
N ASN A 41 -6.04 -27.83 52.64
CA ASN A 41 -5.10 -27.60 51.52
C ASN A 41 -4.01 -28.69 51.55
N ALA A 42 -4.13 -29.66 50.67
CA ALA A 42 -3.24 -30.81 50.59
C ALA A 42 -1.84 -30.37 50.15
N THR A 43 -0.83 -30.57 51.01
CA THR A 43 0.58 -30.65 50.57
C THR A 43 0.91 -32.11 50.35
N PHE A 44 1.54 -32.43 49.22
CA PHE A 44 2.03 -33.76 48.92
C PHE A 44 3.50 -33.66 48.52
N THR A 45 4.38 -34.12 49.41
CA THR A 45 5.83 -34.06 49.21
C THR A 45 6.36 -35.48 49.10
N ILE A 46 7.04 -35.79 47.99
CA ILE A 46 7.81 -37.02 47.83
C ILE A 46 9.28 -36.66 47.89
N SER A 47 10.02 -37.27 48.80
CA SER A 47 11.47 -37.11 48.89
C SER A 47 12.12 -38.06 47.87
N GLY A 48 12.61 -37.51 46.76
CA GLY A 48 13.28 -38.26 45.70
C GLY A 48 13.42 -37.44 44.42
N ASP A 49 14.30 -37.85 43.51
CA ASP A 49 14.63 -37.09 42.30
C ASP A 49 13.56 -37.20 41.20
N ASN A 50 12.66 -38.20 41.28
CA ASN A 50 11.68 -38.48 40.23
C ASN A 50 10.25 -38.59 40.79
N PHE A 51 9.32 -37.92 40.11
CA PHE A 51 7.88 -38.04 40.32
C PHE A 51 7.19 -38.50 39.04
N ALA A 52 6.78 -39.76 38.98
CA ALA A 52 6.30 -40.42 37.76
C ALA A 52 4.88 -40.98 37.91
N PHE A 53 4.11 -40.94 36.81
CA PHE A 53 2.78 -41.53 36.69
C PHE A 53 2.77 -42.53 35.53
N ASN A 54 2.75 -43.83 35.85
CA ASN A 54 2.80 -44.90 34.85
C ASN A 54 1.38 -45.45 34.64
N GLY A 55 0.61 -44.86 33.72
CA GLY A 55 -0.75 -45.33 33.44
C GLY A 55 -1.72 -44.35 32.79
N GLY A 56 -1.28 -43.13 32.45
CA GLY A 56 -2.12 -42.16 31.76
C GLY A 56 -1.74 -40.71 32.02
N ASN A 57 -2.68 -39.80 31.75
CA ASN A 57 -2.50 -38.37 31.88
C ASN A 57 -2.61 -37.89 33.33
N VAL A 58 -1.90 -36.82 33.67
CA VAL A 58 -2.07 -36.10 34.94
C VAL A 58 -3.20 -35.07 34.77
N SER A 59 -4.21 -35.11 35.66
CA SER A 59 -5.27 -34.09 35.73
C SER A 59 -5.04 -33.16 36.92
N LEU A 60 -5.07 -31.86 36.68
CA LEU A 60 -4.82 -30.82 37.70
C LEU A 60 -6.08 -30.06 38.11
N GLY A 61 -7.25 -30.43 37.58
CA GLY A 61 -8.53 -29.81 37.95
C GLY A 61 -8.59 -28.29 37.70
N GLY A 62 -7.88 -27.78 36.68
CA GLY A 62 -7.83 -26.36 36.35
C GLY A 62 -6.79 -25.53 37.11
N ASN A 63 -5.95 -26.16 37.95
CA ASN A 63 -4.87 -25.48 38.65
C ASN A 63 -3.68 -25.17 37.72
N ASN A 64 -2.91 -24.15 38.10
CA ASN A 64 -1.65 -23.81 37.42
C ASN A 64 -0.53 -24.78 37.79
N ILE A 65 0.36 -25.05 36.82
CA ILE A 65 1.68 -25.65 37.09
C ILE A 65 2.68 -24.50 37.12
N THR A 66 3.37 -24.34 38.25
CA THR A 66 4.43 -23.32 38.39
C THR A 66 5.78 -24.00 38.54
N ASN A 67 6.86 -23.24 38.33
CA ASN A 67 8.24 -23.71 38.46
C ASN A 67 8.61 -24.89 37.54
N LEU A 68 7.93 -25.00 36.39
CA LEU A 68 8.33 -25.93 35.33
C LEU A 68 9.66 -25.45 34.73
N LYS A 69 10.68 -26.31 34.74
CA LYS A 69 11.94 -26.03 34.05
C LYS A 69 11.67 -25.82 32.56
N SER A 70 12.38 -24.87 31.95
CA SER A 70 12.32 -24.65 30.50
C SER A 70 12.68 -25.94 29.75
N GLY A 71 11.91 -26.24 28.71
CA GLY A 71 12.21 -27.33 27.78
C GLY A 71 13.28 -26.94 26.76
N ILE A 72 13.53 -25.64 26.57
CA ILE A 72 14.57 -25.13 25.66
C ILE A 72 15.92 -25.23 26.39
N VAL A 73 16.57 -26.37 26.24
CA VAL A 73 17.97 -26.55 26.61
C VAL A 73 18.76 -26.50 25.30
N ASN A 74 19.79 -25.65 25.22
CA ASN A 74 20.76 -25.55 24.12
C ASN A 74 20.25 -25.42 22.66
N ASN A 75 18.94 -25.22 22.44
CA ASN A 75 18.31 -25.07 21.12
C ASN A 75 18.65 -26.23 20.14
N ASN A 76 18.58 -27.49 20.61
CA ASN A 76 18.84 -28.69 19.81
C ASN A 76 17.62 -29.63 19.77
N SER A 77 17.41 -30.30 18.63
CA SER A 77 16.29 -31.21 18.37
C SER A 77 16.23 -32.44 19.30
N THR A 78 17.31 -32.73 20.04
CA THR A 78 17.33 -33.78 21.06
C THR A 78 16.56 -33.42 22.33
N ASP A 79 16.23 -32.14 22.52
CA ASP A 79 15.67 -31.62 23.77
C ASP A 79 14.13 -31.44 23.67
N ASP A 80 13.55 -31.76 22.50
CA ASP A 80 12.12 -31.71 22.16
C ASP A 80 11.27 -32.76 22.90
N THR A 81 11.87 -33.57 23.78
CA THR A 81 11.15 -34.57 24.60
C THR A 81 10.55 -34.00 25.88
N ASN A 82 10.84 -32.74 26.22
CA ASN A 82 10.36 -32.06 27.43
C ASN A 82 9.19 -31.12 27.12
N GLY A 83 8.29 -30.94 28.10
CA GLY A 83 7.23 -29.94 28.00
C GLY A 83 7.79 -28.50 28.05
N ALA A 84 7.40 -27.66 27.09
CA ALA A 84 7.71 -26.23 27.11
C ALA A 84 6.93 -25.51 28.21
N ASN A 85 7.57 -24.61 28.94
CA ASN A 85 6.85 -23.69 29.82
C ASN A 85 6.26 -22.50 29.01
N ILE A 86 5.41 -21.68 29.62
CA ILE A 86 4.76 -20.57 28.90
C ILE A 86 5.76 -19.50 28.39
N GLY A 87 6.89 -19.35 29.07
CA GLY A 87 7.97 -18.45 28.64
C GLY A 87 8.66 -18.95 27.37
N ASP A 88 8.87 -20.26 27.27
CA ASP A 88 9.39 -20.92 26.08
C ASP A 88 8.45 -20.70 24.89
N VAL A 89 7.15 -20.93 25.07
CA VAL A 89 6.12 -20.71 24.02
C VAL A 89 6.14 -19.26 23.54
N LYS A 90 6.20 -18.29 24.46
CA LYS A 90 6.24 -16.87 24.10
C LYS A 90 7.53 -16.51 23.34
N THR A 91 8.64 -17.16 23.68
CA THR A 91 9.93 -16.97 23.01
C THR A 91 9.90 -17.56 21.60
N ILE A 92 9.42 -18.81 21.45
CA ILE A 92 9.25 -19.48 20.16
C ILE A 92 8.32 -18.69 19.24
N SER A 93 7.20 -18.20 19.79
CA SER A 93 6.25 -17.38 19.03
C SER A 93 6.90 -16.11 18.47
N LYS A 94 7.83 -15.49 19.19
CA LYS A 94 8.53 -14.30 18.72
C LYS A 94 9.64 -14.62 17.73
N ALA A 95 10.38 -15.70 17.96
CA ALA A 95 11.51 -16.11 17.12
C ALA A 95 11.09 -16.45 15.69
N ASN A 96 9.87 -16.95 15.50
CA ASN A 96 9.34 -17.36 14.20
C ASN A 96 8.37 -16.36 13.56
N ASP A 97 8.04 -15.26 14.25
CA ASP A 97 7.21 -14.19 13.68
C ASP A 97 8.07 -13.28 12.80
N LEU A 98 7.64 -13.13 11.55
CA LEU A 98 8.23 -12.24 10.56
C LEU A 98 7.08 -11.62 9.76
N HIS A 99 6.92 -10.31 9.85
CA HIS A 99 5.80 -9.59 9.22
C HIS A 99 6.28 -8.27 8.62
N ILE A 100 5.51 -7.73 7.67
CA ILE A 100 5.81 -6.42 7.07
C ILE A 100 5.73 -5.36 8.17
N ALA A 101 6.76 -4.51 8.28
CA ALA A 101 6.79 -3.44 9.26
C ALA A 101 5.57 -2.52 9.02
N PRO A 102 4.71 -2.32 10.01
CA PRO A 102 3.45 -1.64 9.78
C PRO A 102 3.65 -0.14 9.66
N THR A 103 2.70 0.55 9.05
CA THR A 103 2.68 2.03 9.00
C THR A 103 2.21 2.63 10.33
N THR A 104 1.41 1.90 11.10
CA THR A 104 0.95 2.24 12.45
C THR A 104 0.92 0.99 13.33
N SER A 105 1.20 1.12 14.62
CA SER A 105 1.11 -0.01 15.56
C SER A 105 0.70 0.42 16.96
N ASN A 106 0.00 -0.48 17.65
CA ASN A 106 -0.29 -0.41 19.09
C ASN A 106 0.59 -1.36 19.93
N ARG A 107 1.50 -2.14 19.31
CA ARG A 107 2.43 -3.04 20.01
C ARG A 107 3.61 -2.24 20.57
N THR A 108 3.88 -2.38 21.86
CA THR A 108 5.01 -1.73 22.51
C THR A 108 6.33 -2.16 21.89
N GLY A 109 7.15 -1.19 21.45
CA GLY A 109 8.48 -1.44 20.89
C GLY A 109 8.49 -1.83 19.41
N GLU A 110 7.34 -1.86 18.73
CA GLU A 110 7.30 -2.16 17.31
C GLU A 110 7.73 -0.96 16.46
N THR A 111 8.67 -1.23 15.54
CA THR A 111 9.16 -0.23 14.59
C THR A 111 8.14 -0.05 13.47
N THR A 112 7.68 1.18 13.24
CA THR A 112 6.83 1.50 12.08
C THR A 112 7.66 1.95 10.88
N THR A 113 7.12 1.81 9.67
CA THR A 113 7.77 2.25 8.43
C THR A 113 6.74 2.82 7.46
N SER A 114 7.07 3.96 6.85
CA SER A 114 6.33 4.52 5.71
C SER A 114 6.90 4.00 4.39
N TYR A 115 6.02 3.70 3.46
CA TYR A 115 6.37 3.16 2.15
C TYR A 115 6.12 4.20 1.07
N ALA A 116 7.16 4.53 0.30
CA ALA A 116 7.08 5.46 -0.80
C ALA A 116 7.57 4.79 -2.09
N TYR A 117 7.05 5.27 -3.21
CA TYR A 117 7.56 4.90 -4.52
C TYR A 117 8.97 5.47 -4.71
N ASP A 118 9.89 4.60 -5.09
CA ASP A 118 11.25 4.95 -5.47
C ASP A 118 11.36 5.02 -7.00
N THR A 119 11.75 6.19 -7.51
CA THR A 119 11.80 6.48 -8.94
C THR A 119 12.94 5.76 -9.66
N ALA A 120 14.08 5.56 -8.99
CA ALA A 120 15.25 4.93 -9.58
C ALA A 120 15.02 3.43 -9.83
N SER A 121 14.41 2.76 -8.85
CA SER A 121 14.14 1.34 -8.86
C SER A 121 12.74 0.99 -9.38
N LYS A 122 11.93 2.01 -9.70
CA LYS A 122 10.51 1.95 -10.11
C LYS A 122 9.68 1.02 -9.24
N SER A 123 9.74 1.20 -7.92
CA SER A 123 9.14 0.23 -7.00
C SER A 123 8.76 0.80 -5.64
N VAL A 124 8.07 0.00 -4.83
CA VAL A 124 7.95 0.22 -3.39
C VAL A 124 8.69 -0.91 -2.67
N THR A 125 9.58 -0.56 -1.74
CA THR A 125 10.31 -1.55 -0.92
C THR A 125 9.63 -1.76 0.42
N LEU A 126 9.13 -2.97 0.67
CA LEU A 126 8.59 -3.42 1.94
C LEU A 126 9.72 -3.91 2.85
N LYS A 127 9.67 -3.53 4.12
CA LYS A 127 10.60 -3.97 5.16
C LYS A 127 9.87 -4.89 6.13
N TYR A 128 10.60 -5.74 6.83
CA TYR A 128 10.02 -6.69 7.76
C TYR A 128 10.52 -6.46 9.19
N ASN A 129 9.67 -6.71 10.16
CA ASN A 129 10.00 -6.80 11.57
C ASN A 129 9.96 -8.26 12.03
N ASP A 130 10.74 -8.60 13.06
CA ASP A 130 10.61 -9.86 13.79
C ASP A 130 9.46 -9.80 14.83
N GLY A 131 9.22 -10.90 15.54
CA GLY A 131 8.22 -10.94 16.62
C GLY A 131 8.51 -10.04 17.83
N ASN A 132 9.71 -9.48 17.93
CA ASN A 132 10.04 -8.44 18.91
C ASN A 132 9.70 -7.03 18.42
N GLY A 133 9.29 -6.87 17.15
CA GLY A 133 9.01 -5.59 16.53
C GLY A 133 10.26 -4.86 16.02
N ALA A 134 11.40 -5.55 15.95
CA ALA A 134 12.66 -4.99 15.48
C ALA A 134 12.82 -5.22 13.96
N ASN A 135 13.30 -4.19 13.26
CA ASN A 135 13.50 -4.24 11.81
C ASN A 135 14.60 -5.24 11.41
N GLN A 136 14.33 -6.04 10.39
CA GLN A 136 15.24 -7.03 9.82
C GLN A 136 15.86 -6.49 8.51
N ALA A 137 17.01 -5.82 8.62
CA ALA A 137 17.63 -5.07 7.52
C ALA A 137 17.92 -5.90 6.24
N GLY A 138 18.14 -7.21 6.37
CA GLY A 138 18.41 -8.11 5.24
C GLY A 138 17.16 -8.69 4.58
N THR A 139 15.98 -8.47 5.14
CA THR A 139 14.73 -9.07 4.69
C THR A 139 13.82 -8.00 4.12
N ILE A 140 13.77 -7.93 2.79
CA ILE A 140 12.93 -6.99 2.06
C ILE A 140 12.12 -7.70 0.99
N ALA A 141 10.97 -7.13 0.65
CA ALA A 141 10.23 -7.46 -0.55
C ALA A 141 10.06 -6.20 -1.40
N LYS A 142 10.06 -6.33 -2.71
CA LYS A 142 9.94 -5.19 -3.63
C LYS A 142 8.69 -5.38 -4.49
N ILE A 143 7.77 -4.42 -4.43
CA ILE A 143 6.65 -4.35 -5.36
C ILE A 143 7.19 -3.64 -6.61
N ASP A 144 7.46 -4.42 -7.67
CA ASP A 144 7.89 -3.88 -8.95
C ASP A 144 6.71 -3.18 -9.65
N LEU A 145 6.88 -1.90 -9.94
CA LEU A 145 5.90 -1.04 -10.60
C LEU A 145 6.43 -0.50 -11.93
N SER A 146 7.55 -1.05 -12.44
CA SER A 146 8.19 -0.60 -13.67
C SER A 146 7.24 -0.59 -14.86
N GLY A 147 6.47 -1.67 -15.05
CA GLY A 147 5.48 -1.76 -16.12
C GLY A 147 4.31 -0.77 -15.97
N LEU A 148 3.90 -0.44 -14.74
CA LEU A 148 2.82 0.53 -14.50
C LEU A 148 3.29 1.97 -14.75
N ALA A 149 4.50 2.31 -14.32
CA ALA A 149 5.09 3.63 -14.55
C ALA A 149 5.17 3.95 -16.06
N ASP A 150 5.52 2.95 -16.86
CA ASP A 150 5.59 3.09 -18.32
C ASP A 150 4.18 3.16 -18.94
N GLN A 151 3.21 2.37 -18.46
CA GLN A 151 1.81 2.46 -18.91
C GLN A 151 1.15 3.82 -18.65
N ILE A 152 1.44 4.49 -17.53
CA ILE A 152 0.88 5.82 -17.25
C ILE A 152 1.53 6.89 -18.14
N LYS A 153 2.84 6.77 -18.39
CA LYS A 153 3.57 7.71 -19.24
C LYS A 153 3.15 7.59 -20.72
N ASP A 154 3.00 6.37 -21.20
CA ASP A 154 2.79 6.09 -22.63
C ASP A 154 1.30 5.92 -22.97
N GLY A 155 0.46 5.56 -21.99
CA GLY A 155 -0.97 5.34 -22.17
C GLY A 155 -1.80 6.61 -22.34
N TYR A 156 -1.26 7.78 -21.96
CA TYR A 156 -1.90 9.08 -22.17
C TYR A 156 -1.04 9.94 -23.11
N SER A 157 -1.14 9.67 -24.42
CA SER A 157 -0.49 10.48 -25.45
C SER A 157 -1.44 11.56 -25.97
N PHE A 158 -1.06 12.83 -25.84
CA PHE A 158 -1.71 13.96 -26.51
C PHE A 158 -0.85 14.40 -27.70
N SER A 159 -1.43 14.46 -28.89
CA SER A 159 -0.74 14.92 -30.10
C SER A 159 -1.57 15.98 -30.80
N THR A 160 -0.89 16.90 -31.47
CA THR A 160 -1.54 17.98 -32.23
C THR A 160 -1.06 18.01 -33.67
N ASP A 161 -1.93 18.44 -34.58
CA ASP A 161 -1.64 18.65 -35.99
C ASP A 161 -2.47 19.82 -36.52
N ALA A 162 -1.86 20.68 -37.34
CA ALA A 162 -2.56 21.77 -38.00
C ALA A 162 -3.00 21.31 -39.40
N LYS A 163 -4.30 21.38 -39.68
CA LYS A 163 -4.89 20.96 -40.96
C LYS A 163 -5.59 22.13 -41.65
N GLY A 164 -5.79 22.03 -42.97
CA GLY A 164 -6.49 23.05 -43.78
C GLY A 164 -5.54 23.98 -44.53
N ASN A 165 -5.80 25.30 -44.49
CA ASN A 165 -4.95 26.30 -45.14
C ASN A 165 -3.77 26.67 -44.24
N VAL A 166 -2.75 25.83 -44.28
CA VAL A 166 -1.58 25.89 -43.41
C VAL A 166 -0.33 26.28 -44.21
N VAL A 167 0.63 26.92 -43.53
CA VAL A 167 1.88 27.38 -44.15
C VAL A 167 3.03 26.44 -43.76
N GLY A 168 3.75 25.94 -44.76
CA GLY A 168 4.95 25.11 -44.54
C GLY A 168 4.66 23.61 -44.57
N ASN A 169 5.43 22.85 -43.79
CA ASN A 169 5.27 21.40 -43.62
C ASN A 169 4.72 21.10 -42.22
N HIS A 170 3.76 20.17 -42.12
CA HIS A 170 2.99 19.87 -40.91
C HIS A 170 2.77 18.36 -40.81
N ALA A 171 2.81 17.84 -39.59
CA ALA A 171 2.56 16.44 -39.27
C ALA A 171 2.12 16.29 -37.82
N VAL A 172 1.41 15.19 -37.52
CA VAL A 172 1.05 14.81 -36.15
C VAL A 172 2.30 14.74 -35.28
N THR A 173 2.32 15.57 -34.24
CA THR A 173 3.45 15.67 -33.32
C THR A 173 2.96 15.50 -31.89
N ALA A 174 3.64 14.64 -31.14
CA ALA A 174 3.35 14.43 -29.72
C ALA A 174 3.68 15.69 -28.91
N VAL A 175 2.75 16.10 -28.06
CA VAL A 175 2.99 17.14 -27.08
C VAL A 175 3.60 16.48 -25.86
N GLY A 176 4.86 16.82 -25.56
CA GLY A 176 5.56 16.26 -24.42
C GLY A 176 4.86 16.58 -23.09
N ASN A 177 4.94 15.68 -22.12
CA ASN A 177 4.37 15.91 -20.79
C ASN A 177 4.93 17.20 -20.17
N GLY A 178 4.05 18.03 -19.59
CA GLY A 178 4.39 19.34 -19.03
C GLY A 178 4.75 20.42 -20.06
N LYS A 179 4.55 20.16 -21.36
CA LYS A 179 4.73 21.17 -22.42
C LYS A 179 3.41 21.83 -22.78
N THR A 180 3.50 23.01 -23.37
CA THR A 180 2.35 23.83 -23.76
C THR A 180 2.09 23.74 -25.26
N VAL A 181 0.81 23.79 -25.63
CA VAL A 181 0.38 24.12 -27.01
C VAL A 181 0.05 25.60 -27.03
N SER A 182 0.65 26.34 -27.96
CA SER A 182 0.44 27.79 -28.10
C SER A 182 -0.43 28.09 -29.30
N TYR A 183 -1.54 28.80 -29.07
CA TYR A 183 -2.40 29.33 -30.13
C TYR A 183 -1.98 30.77 -30.41
N ALA A 184 -1.22 30.96 -31.49
CA ALA A 184 -0.80 32.29 -31.94
C ALA A 184 -1.76 32.80 -33.03
N ALA A 185 -2.14 34.07 -32.94
CA ALA A 185 -2.96 34.74 -33.93
C ALA A 185 -2.09 35.69 -34.78
N GLY A 186 -2.34 35.76 -36.09
CA GLY A 186 -1.74 36.77 -36.96
C GLY A 186 -2.52 38.09 -36.93
N ASP A 187 -2.02 39.14 -37.60
CA ASP A 187 -2.50 40.52 -37.48
C ASP A 187 -4.03 40.72 -37.60
N ASN A 188 -4.68 39.99 -38.51
CA ASN A 188 -6.12 40.11 -38.79
C ASN A 188 -7.01 39.16 -37.97
N LEU A 189 -6.41 38.35 -37.11
CA LEU A 189 -7.10 37.35 -36.31
C LEU A 189 -6.82 37.61 -34.84
N THR A 190 -7.85 37.46 -34.03
CA THR A 190 -7.73 37.43 -32.58
C THR A 190 -8.11 36.03 -32.08
N VAL A 191 -7.39 35.58 -31.07
CA VAL A 191 -7.71 34.35 -30.33
C VAL A 191 -7.90 34.75 -28.87
N LYS A 192 -9.13 34.64 -28.39
CA LYS A 192 -9.47 34.89 -26.98
C LYS A 192 -9.59 33.56 -26.26
N GLN A 193 -8.83 33.40 -25.18
CA GLN A 193 -8.96 32.30 -24.25
C GLN A 193 -9.83 32.73 -23.07
N ASP A 194 -10.86 31.95 -22.78
CA ASP A 194 -11.65 32.03 -21.56
C ASP A 194 -11.56 30.70 -20.82
N ILE A 195 -11.32 30.75 -19.52
CA ILE A 195 -11.24 29.56 -18.66
C ILE A 195 -12.28 29.73 -17.56
N ASP A 196 -13.25 28.82 -17.51
CA ASP A 196 -14.14 28.73 -16.36
C ASP A 196 -13.35 28.16 -15.17
N ALA A 197 -13.17 28.95 -14.11
CA ALA A 197 -12.37 28.55 -12.97
C ALA A 197 -13.02 27.44 -12.10
N THR A 198 -14.32 27.18 -12.27
CA THR A 198 -15.07 26.18 -11.51
C THR A 198 -15.06 24.83 -12.22
N THR A 199 -15.34 24.82 -13.51
CA THR A 199 -15.40 23.57 -14.31
C THR A 199 -14.06 23.21 -14.94
N GLY A 200 -13.16 24.18 -15.09
CA GLY A 200 -11.92 24.03 -15.85
C GLY A 200 -12.15 23.98 -17.37
N GLU A 201 -13.34 24.34 -17.86
CA GLU A 201 -13.63 24.36 -19.29
C GLU A 201 -12.89 25.51 -19.98
N HIS A 202 -12.15 25.18 -21.04
CA HIS A 202 -11.43 26.15 -21.86
C HIS A 202 -12.22 26.44 -23.14
N THR A 203 -12.61 27.69 -23.33
CA THR A 203 -13.21 28.17 -24.58
C THR A 203 -12.21 29.04 -25.33
N TYR A 204 -12.01 28.74 -26.62
CA TYR A 204 -11.16 29.54 -27.52
C TYR A 204 -12.02 30.16 -28.61
N THR A 205 -12.16 31.49 -28.58
CA THR A 205 -12.93 32.25 -29.57
C THR A 205 -12.00 32.86 -30.60
N TYR A 206 -12.25 32.54 -31.87
CA TYR A 206 -11.55 33.10 -33.01
C TYR A 206 -12.41 34.20 -33.64
N ALA A 207 -11.85 35.40 -33.78
CA ALA A 207 -12.55 36.50 -34.42
C ALA A 207 -11.60 37.27 -35.34
N LEU A 208 -12.11 37.68 -36.49
CA LEU A 208 -11.41 38.62 -37.35
C LEU A 208 -11.37 39.99 -36.66
N SER A 209 -10.25 40.69 -36.80
CA SER A 209 -10.11 42.07 -36.35
C SER A 209 -11.16 42.95 -37.04
N ASN A 210 -11.71 43.96 -36.34
CA ASN A 210 -12.65 44.90 -36.95
C ASN A 210 -12.05 45.59 -38.19
N ASP A 211 -10.76 45.92 -38.09
CA ASP A 211 -9.95 46.41 -39.18
C ASP A 211 -9.09 45.27 -39.74
N ILE A 212 -9.27 44.97 -41.02
CA ILE A 212 -8.51 43.92 -41.73
C ILE A 212 -7.47 44.57 -42.62
N LYS A 213 -6.20 44.40 -42.26
CA LYS A 213 -5.07 44.84 -43.06
C LYS A 213 -4.72 43.78 -44.09
N VAL A 214 -5.07 44.03 -45.36
CA VAL A 214 -4.73 43.15 -46.47
C VAL A 214 -3.53 43.72 -47.24
N GLY A 215 -2.40 43.02 -47.21
CA GLY A 215 -1.17 43.43 -47.90
C GLY A 215 -0.15 44.14 -47.00
N LYS A 216 1.04 44.45 -47.56
CA LYS A 216 2.07 45.27 -46.89
C LYS A 216 1.82 46.75 -47.21
N ASP A 217 2.19 47.64 -46.30
CA ASP A 217 2.22 49.06 -46.60
C ASP A 217 3.13 49.33 -47.80
N GLY A 218 2.70 50.25 -48.68
CA GLY A 218 3.56 50.77 -49.73
C GLY A 218 4.83 51.41 -49.13
N LYS A 219 5.96 51.37 -49.85
CA LYS A 219 7.09 52.25 -49.49
C LYS A 219 6.69 53.70 -49.82
N ASP A 220 7.25 54.70 -49.12
CA ASP A 220 6.99 56.12 -49.42
C ASP A 220 7.13 56.40 -50.93
N GLY A 221 6.04 56.83 -51.57
CA GLY A 221 5.98 57.08 -53.01
C GLY A 221 5.61 55.88 -53.91
N ILE A 222 5.30 54.70 -53.36
CA ILE A 222 4.80 53.52 -54.09
C ILE A 222 3.54 52.98 -53.39
N ASP A 223 2.37 53.11 -54.04
CA ASP A 223 1.08 52.68 -53.47
C ASP A 223 1.03 51.18 -53.17
N GLY A 224 0.45 50.81 -52.01
CA GLY A 224 0.09 49.42 -51.71
C GLY A 224 -1.08 48.96 -52.57
N LYS A 225 -0.99 47.77 -53.18
CA LYS A 225 -2.04 47.20 -54.03
C LYS A 225 -2.81 46.11 -53.29
N ILE A 226 -4.11 46.27 -53.10
CA ILE A 226 -5.03 45.17 -52.79
C ILE A 226 -5.47 44.57 -54.13
N GLY A 227 -4.98 43.38 -54.44
CA GLY A 227 -5.45 42.62 -55.60
C GLY A 227 -6.72 41.85 -55.24
N VAL A 228 -7.86 42.25 -55.78
CA VAL A 228 -8.99 41.33 -55.94
C VAL A 228 -8.71 40.53 -57.22
N ASN A 229 -8.46 39.23 -57.11
CA ASN A 229 -8.21 38.41 -58.30
C ASN A 229 -9.53 38.20 -59.06
N GLY A 230 -9.91 39.17 -59.90
CA GLY A 230 -10.81 38.96 -61.03
C GLY A 230 -10.03 38.43 -62.23
N LYS A 231 -10.64 37.61 -63.08
CA LYS A 231 -10.14 37.32 -64.43
C LYS A 231 -9.79 38.64 -65.14
N ASP A 232 -8.80 38.62 -66.06
CA ASP A 232 -8.37 39.78 -66.87
C ASP A 232 -9.53 40.73 -67.25
N GLY A 233 -9.49 41.92 -66.65
CA GLY A 233 -10.34 43.06 -66.94
C GLY A 233 -11.20 43.59 -65.80
N SER A 234 -11.54 42.80 -64.77
CA SER A 234 -12.60 43.15 -63.79
C SER A 234 -12.09 43.42 -62.36
N SER A 235 -12.42 44.57 -61.77
CA SER A 235 -12.14 44.94 -60.36
C SER A 235 -13.32 45.69 -59.71
N VAL A 236 -13.43 45.57 -58.38
CA VAL A 236 -14.55 46.09 -57.57
C VAL A 236 -13.99 46.82 -56.34
N VAL A 237 -14.47 48.05 -56.10
CA VAL A 237 -14.14 48.92 -54.95
C VAL A 237 -15.41 49.17 -54.13
N ILE A 238 -15.36 49.20 -52.79
CA ILE A 238 -16.52 49.49 -51.91
C ILE A 238 -16.25 50.79 -51.13
N ASN A 239 -17.21 51.74 -51.14
CA ASN A 239 -17.12 53.00 -50.42
C ASN A 239 -17.91 52.95 -49.09
N GLY A 240 -17.23 53.04 -47.95
CA GLY A 240 -17.86 52.94 -46.62
C GLY A 240 -18.65 54.18 -46.15
N LYS A 241 -18.63 55.29 -46.89
CA LYS A 241 -19.26 56.58 -46.51
C LYS A 241 -20.68 56.75 -47.05
N ASP A 242 -20.95 56.18 -48.21
CA ASP A 242 -22.20 56.24 -48.96
C ASP A 242 -22.63 54.86 -49.49
N GLY A 243 -21.79 53.84 -49.38
CA GLY A 243 -22.04 52.47 -49.84
C GLY A 243 -21.74 52.20 -51.32
N SER A 244 -21.21 53.17 -52.09
CA SER A 244 -21.09 53.03 -53.56
C SER A 244 -19.92 52.13 -53.99
N ILE A 245 -20.07 51.46 -55.15
CA ILE A 245 -19.10 50.48 -55.66
C ILE A 245 -18.60 50.88 -57.05
N GLY A 246 -17.29 51.05 -57.20
CA GLY A 246 -16.65 51.34 -58.50
C GLY A 246 -16.25 50.05 -59.23
N LEU A 247 -16.70 49.88 -60.47
CA LEU A 247 -16.37 48.74 -61.33
C LEU A 247 -15.53 49.18 -62.53
N ASN A 248 -14.36 48.57 -62.70
CA ASN A 248 -13.64 48.60 -63.97
C ASN A 248 -13.62 47.20 -64.58
N GLY A 249 -14.21 47.10 -65.77
CA GLY A 249 -14.38 45.99 -66.72
C GLY A 249 -14.49 46.60 -68.12
N LYS A 250 -14.56 45.84 -69.24
CA LYS A 250 -14.66 46.44 -70.59
C LYS A 250 -15.76 47.54 -70.73
N ASP A 251 -16.75 47.54 -69.83
CA ASP A 251 -17.82 48.52 -69.74
C ASP A 251 -17.80 49.35 -68.44
N GLY A 252 -16.62 49.69 -67.88
CA GLY A 252 -16.45 50.62 -66.73
C GLY A 252 -16.91 52.07 -66.98
N LYS A 253 -17.90 52.26 -67.86
CA LYS A 253 -18.49 53.54 -68.27
C LYS A 253 -19.47 54.12 -67.27
N ASP A 254 -19.96 53.33 -66.30
CA ASP A 254 -21.05 53.75 -65.39
C ASP A 254 -20.61 53.79 -63.91
N GLY A 255 -19.32 54.02 -63.66
CA GLY A 255 -18.74 53.98 -62.31
C GLY A 255 -18.86 55.26 -61.48
N LEU A 256 -19.91 56.09 -61.61
CA LEU A 256 -20.47 56.96 -60.56
C LEU A 256 -21.67 57.79 -61.08
N THR A 257 -22.83 57.69 -60.41
CA THR A 257 -23.76 58.81 -60.15
C THR A 257 -24.11 58.79 -58.67
#